data_AF-A0A7S2HZ04-F1
#
_entry.id   AF-A0A7S2HZ04-F1
#
_cell.length_a   1.000
_cell.length_b   1.000
_cell.length_c   1.000
_cell.angle_alpha   90.00
_cell.angle_beta   90.00
_cell.angle_gamma   90.00
#
_symmetry.space_group_name_H-M   'P 1'
#
loop_
_entity.id
_entity.type
_entity.pdbx_description
1 polymer ?
#
loop_
_entity_poly.entity_id
_entity_poly.type
_entity_poly.pdbx_seq_one_letter_code
_entity_poly.pdbx_strand_id
1 'polypeptide(L)'
;DAQLQNDVAPEAERCAEWRLIERVIGWTFKSRSDSLAGLDSLRITKVISAVRREMGRHLLHSSFRRCAILGELLDELQRLPSELTSGDATASACKAHLAGEFATWGMMWE
;
A
#
# COMPACT_ATOMS: atom_id res chain seq x y z
N ASP A 1 -37.17 17.12 9.60
CA ASP A 1 -36.50 15.90 9.07
C ASP A 1 -35.28 16.26 8.24
N ALA A 2 -34.08 16.00 8.78
CA ALA A 2 -32.86 15.96 7.97
C ALA A 2 -31.93 14.94 8.64
N GLN A 3 -32.17 13.67 8.35
CA GLN A 3 -31.24 12.59 8.69
C GLN A 3 -29.96 12.81 7.88
N LEU A 4 -28.97 13.45 8.48
CA LEU A 4 -27.57 13.33 8.09
C LEU A 4 -27.15 11.88 8.38
N GLN A 5 -27.47 11.00 7.42
CA GLN A 5 -26.97 9.64 7.41
C GLN A 5 -25.44 9.75 7.33
N ASN A 6 -24.76 9.40 8.41
CA ASN A 6 -23.31 9.27 8.43
C ASN A 6 -22.96 8.14 7.46
N ASP A 7 -22.53 8.47 6.24
CA ASP A 7 -21.88 7.58 5.27
C ASP A 7 -20.51 7.12 5.77
N VAL A 8 -20.48 6.52 6.95
CA VAL A 8 -19.31 5.81 7.47
C VAL A 8 -19.59 4.34 7.22
N ALA A 9 -18.80 3.73 6.35
CA ALA A 9 -18.89 2.30 6.06
C ALA A 9 -18.90 1.51 7.38
N PRO A 10 -19.80 0.54 7.55
CA PRO A 10 -19.90 -0.25 8.78
C PRO A 10 -18.56 -0.93 9.07
N GLU A 11 -18.16 -1.04 10.34
CA GLU A 11 -16.85 -1.62 10.73
C GLU A 11 -16.62 -3.04 10.20
N ALA A 12 -17.70 -3.76 9.87
CA ALA A 12 -17.69 -5.07 9.24
C ALA A 12 -17.08 -5.07 7.83
N GLU A 13 -17.09 -3.94 7.11
CA GLU A 13 -16.50 -3.81 5.77
C GLU A 13 -15.00 -3.48 5.80
N ARG A 14 -14.47 -3.08 6.96
CA ARG A 14 -13.05 -2.76 7.12
C ARG A 14 -12.24 -4.05 7.24
N CYS A 15 -11.79 -4.57 6.10
CA CYS A 15 -10.88 -5.71 6.04
C CYS A 15 -9.50 -5.36 6.65
N ALA A 16 -8.64 -6.38 6.84
CA ALA A 16 -7.31 -6.19 7.43
C ALA A 16 -6.44 -5.21 6.62
N GLU A 17 -6.58 -5.26 5.29
CA GLU A 17 -5.92 -4.37 4.34
C GLU A 17 -6.31 -2.91 4.56
N TRP A 18 -7.61 -2.64 4.74
CA TRP A 18 -8.11 -1.30 5.02
C TRP A 18 -7.46 -0.73 6.28
N ARG A 19 -7.54 -1.48 7.39
CA ARG A 19 -6.98 -1.05 8.67
C ARG A 19 -5.47 -0.82 8.60
N LEU A 20 -4.76 -1.64 7.83
CA LEU A 20 -3.33 -1.44 7.60
C LEU A 20 -3.07 -0.10 6.92
N ILE A 21 -3.77 0.16 5.81
CA ILE A 21 -3.59 1.37 5.02
C ILE A 21 -3.81 2.59 5.91
N GLU A 22 -4.95 2.67 6.61
CA GLU A 22 -5.30 3.79 7.48
C GLU A 22 -4.24 4.06 8.55
N ARG A 23 -3.78 3.00 9.22
CA ARG A 23 -2.74 3.10 10.26
C ARG A 23 -1.42 3.62 9.70
N VAL A 24 -1.03 3.19 8.50
CA VAL A 24 0.27 3.52 7.90
C VAL A 24 0.31 4.95 7.38
N ILE A 25 -0.79 5.42 6.79
CA ILE A 25 -0.90 6.79 6.25
C ILE A 25 -1.35 7.80 7.30
N GLY A 26 -1.93 7.35 8.42
CA GLY A 26 -2.46 8.21 9.48
C GLY A 26 -3.75 8.93 9.06
N TRP A 27 -4.53 8.34 8.15
CA TRP A 27 -5.77 8.91 7.61
C TRP A 27 -6.84 7.82 7.62
N THR A 28 -8.04 8.17 8.10
CA THR A 28 -9.24 7.36 8.03
C THR A 28 -10.05 7.60 6.77
N PHE A 29 -10.49 6.52 6.14
CA PHE A 29 -11.42 6.52 5.04
C PHE A 29 -12.84 6.27 5.56
N LYS A 30 -13.81 6.97 4.98
CA LYS A 30 -15.23 6.81 5.24
C LYS A 30 -15.84 5.73 4.37
N SER A 31 -15.38 5.58 3.13
CA SER A 31 -15.95 4.66 2.15
C SER A 31 -14.91 4.03 1.22
N ARG A 32 -15.27 2.93 0.55
CA ARG A 32 -14.46 2.33 -0.52
C ARG A 32 -14.28 3.27 -1.72
N SER A 33 -15.17 4.24 -1.89
CA SER A 33 -15.14 5.24 -2.96
C SER A 33 -14.24 6.43 -2.63
N ASP A 34 -13.65 6.47 -1.43
CA ASP A 34 -12.77 7.56 -1.03
C ASP A 34 -11.52 7.61 -1.92
N SER A 35 -11.15 8.82 -2.33
CA SER A 35 -10.06 9.05 -3.26
C SER A 35 -8.68 8.88 -2.62
N LEU A 36 -7.75 8.31 -3.40
CA LEU A 36 -6.33 8.20 -3.06
C LEU A 36 -5.49 9.38 -3.59
N ALA A 37 -6.09 10.34 -4.30
CA ALA A 37 -5.37 11.44 -4.96
C ALA A 37 -4.60 12.37 -4.00
N GLY A 38 -4.95 12.36 -2.70
CA GLY A 38 -4.26 13.13 -1.66
C GLY A 38 -3.02 12.44 -1.07
N LEU A 39 -2.64 11.26 -1.56
CA LEU A 39 -1.46 10.54 -1.07
C LEU A 39 -0.19 11.00 -1.78
N ASP A 40 0.74 11.54 -1.01
CA ASP A 40 2.09 11.84 -1.48
C ASP A 40 2.93 10.56 -1.69
N SER A 41 4.05 10.70 -2.40
CA SER A 41 4.90 9.55 -2.77
C SER A 41 5.54 8.85 -1.56
N LEU A 42 5.72 9.56 -0.43
CA LEU A 42 6.23 8.95 0.80
C LEU A 42 5.15 8.07 1.44
N ARG A 43 3.90 8.54 1.52
CA ARG A 43 2.76 7.74 2.01
C ARG A 43 2.54 6.49 1.16
N ILE A 44 2.63 6.61 -0.16
CA ILE A 44 2.53 5.46 -1.09
C ILE A 44 3.63 4.44 -0.78
N THR A 45 4.88 4.89 -0.66
CA THR A 45 6.02 4.02 -0.31
C THR A 45 5.84 3.33 1.04
N LYS A 46 5.30 4.03 2.04
CA LYS A 46 4.99 3.45 3.35
C LYS A 46 3.95 2.35 3.24
N VAL A 47 2.86 2.57 2.49
CA VAL A 47 1.83 1.54 2.28
C VAL A 47 2.41 0.32 1.58
N ILE A 48 3.15 0.50 0.48
CA ILE A 48 3.81 -0.61 -0.24
C ILE A 48 4.72 -1.41 0.70
N SER A 49 5.54 -0.73 1.49
CA SER A 49 6.44 -1.37 2.45
C SER A 49 5.69 -2.14 3.53
N ALA A 50 4.60 -1.57 4.04
CA ALA A 50 3.80 -2.20 5.09
C ALA A 50 3.03 -3.42 4.56
N VAL A 51 2.43 -3.32 3.37
CA VAL A 51 1.77 -4.45 2.68
C VAL A 51 2.73 -5.62 2.51
N ARG A 52 3.97 -5.34 2.10
CA ARG A 52 4.99 -6.39 1.99
C ARG A 52 5.35 -7.01 3.33
N ARG A 53 5.60 -6.20 4.36
CA ARG A 53 6.07 -6.70 5.66
C ARG A 53 4.99 -7.45 6.44
N GLU A 54 3.75 -6.98 6.35
CA GLU A 54 2.67 -7.45 7.21
C GLU A 54 1.73 -8.44 6.52
N MET A 55 1.62 -8.36 5.18
CA MET A 55 0.80 -9.29 4.41
C MET A 55 1.62 -10.19 3.49
N GLY A 56 2.93 -9.97 3.36
CA GLY A 56 3.79 -10.66 2.40
C GLY A 56 3.36 -10.48 0.95
N ARG A 57 2.60 -9.42 0.62
CA ARG A 57 2.15 -9.17 -0.75
C ARG A 57 3.05 -8.14 -1.40
N HIS A 58 3.41 -8.36 -2.66
CA HIS A 58 4.27 -7.44 -3.40
C HIS A 58 3.45 -6.47 -4.25
N LEU A 59 3.13 -5.30 -3.68
CA LEU A 59 2.44 -4.22 -4.39
C LEU A 59 3.42 -3.30 -5.11
N LEU A 60 3.32 -3.20 -6.44
CA LEU A 60 4.16 -2.29 -7.22
C LEU A 60 3.67 -0.84 -7.14
N HIS A 61 4.60 0.11 -7.22
CA HIS A 61 4.26 1.54 -7.25
C HIS A 61 3.39 1.91 -8.45
N SER A 62 3.60 1.26 -9.60
CA SER A 62 2.76 1.42 -10.79
C SER A 62 1.34 0.87 -10.57
N SER A 63 1.19 -0.28 -9.92
CA SER A 63 -0.13 -0.81 -9.53
C SER A 63 -0.86 0.15 -8.61
N PHE A 64 -0.18 0.67 -7.57
CA PHE A 64 -0.79 1.64 -6.66
C PHE A 64 -1.29 2.89 -7.39
N ARG A 65 -0.49 3.47 -8.30
CA ARG A 65 -0.86 4.68 -9.03
C ARG A 65 -2.05 4.49 -9.99
N ARG A 66 -2.39 3.26 -10.35
CA ARG A 66 -3.59 2.96 -11.16
C ARG A 66 -4.87 2.95 -10.32
N CYS A 67 -4.76 2.85 -9.00
CA CYS A 67 -5.90 2.90 -8.09
C CYS A 67 -6.24 4.38 -7.80
N ALA A 68 -7.42 4.82 -8.23
CA ALA A 68 -7.95 6.16 -7.96
C ALA A 68 -8.67 6.23 -6.62
N ILE A 69 -9.28 5.11 -6.19
CA ILE A 69 -10.06 5.00 -4.95
C ILE A 69 -9.59 3.83 -4.08
N LEU A 70 -9.94 3.87 -2.80
CA LEU A 70 -9.57 2.85 -1.83
C LEU A 70 -10.03 1.45 -2.25
N GLY A 71 -11.25 1.32 -2.77
CA GLY A 71 -11.83 0.04 -3.18
C GLY A 71 -10.98 -0.69 -4.21
N GLU A 72 -10.49 0.03 -5.22
CA GLU A 72 -9.61 -0.54 -6.26
C GLU A 72 -8.28 -1.02 -5.68
N LEU A 73 -7.73 -0.29 -4.72
CA LEU A 73 -6.51 -0.70 -4.02
C LEU A 73 -6.74 -1.97 -3.19
N LEU A 74 -7.86 -2.06 -2.47
CA LEU A 74 -8.21 -3.24 -1.69
C LEU A 74 -8.40 -4.47 -2.59
N ASP A 75 -9.07 -4.31 -3.73
CA ASP A 75 -9.28 -5.40 -4.68
C ASP A 75 -7.97 -5.84 -5.33
N GLU A 76 -7.08 -4.90 -5.68
CA GLU A 76 -5.74 -5.23 -6.18
C GLU A 76 -4.91 -5.96 -5.13
N LEU A 77 -4.97 -5.53 -3.86
CA LEU A 77 -4.30 -6.22 -2.76
C LEU A 77 -4.79 -7.65 -2.61
N GLN A 78 -6.10 -7.89 -2.66
CA GLN A 78 -6.68 -9.23 -2.58
C GLN A 78 -6.23 -10.15 -3.71
N ARG A 79 -6.02 -9.60 -4.91
CA ARG A 79 -5.52 -10.33 -6.09
C ARG A 79 -4.05 -10.75 -5.98
N LEU A 80 -3.24 -10.03 -5.21
CA LEU A 80 -1.81 -10.33 -5.08
C LEU A 80 -1.58 -11.62 -4.27
N PRO A 81 -0.68 -12.51 -4.73
CA PRO A 81 -0.29 -13.68 -3.97
C PRO A 81 0.40 -13.27 -2.67
N SER A 82 0.14 -14.00 -1.59
CA SER A 82 0.84 -13.83 -0.32
C SER A 82 2.10 -14.69 -0.30
N GLU A 83 3.26 -14.05 -0.17
CA GLU A 83 4.56 -14.71 -0.02
C GLU A 83 4.83 -15.20 1.41
N LEU A 84 3.95 -14.92 2.38
CA LEU A 84 4.12 -15.39 3.77
C LEU A 84 4.11 -16.92 3.90
N THR A 85 3.73 -17.66 2.86
CA THR A 85 3.65 -19.12 2.83
C THR A 85 4.87 -19.80 2.16
N SER A 86 5.73 -19.06 1.46
CA SER A 86 6.92 -19.65 0.81
C SER A 86 8.20 -19.09 1.42
N GLY A 87 8.83 -19.89 2.28
CA GLY A 87 10.18 -19.63 2.75
C GLY A 87 11.16 -19.45 1.58
N ASP A 88 12.08 -18.51 1.76
CA ASP A 88 13.36 -18.40 1.06
C ASP A 88 13.37 -18.32 -0.47
N ALA A 89 12.94 -17.19 -1.06
CA ALA A 89 13.40 -16.86 -2.43
C ALA A 89 13.45 -15.36 -2.81
N THR A 90 12.60 -14.48 -2.27
CA THR A 90 12.40 -13.15 -2.89
C THR A 90 13.29 -12.03 -2.36
N ALA A 91 14.15 -12.29 -1.37
CA ALA A 91 15.15 -11.33 -0.91
C ALA A 91 16.24 -11.03 -1.96
N SER A 92 16.42 -11.91 -2.97
CA SER A 92 17.46 -11.78 -4.00
C SER A 92 17.12 -10.74 -5.08
N ALA A 93 15.86 -10.64 -5.51
CA ALA A 93 15.47 -9.77 -6.63
C ALA A 93 15.51 -8.26 -6.28
N CYS A 94 15.19 -7.88 -5.04
CA CYS A 94 15.25 -6.48 -4.60
C CYS A 94 16.68 -5.96 -4.39
N LYS A 95 17.66 -6.84 -4.07
CA LYS A 95 19.06 -6.41 -3.96
C LYS A 95 19.60 -5.94 -5.31
N ALA A 96 19.20 -6.58 -6.42
CA ALA A 96 19.63 -6.19 -7.76
C ALA A 96 19.04 -4.84 -8.21
N HIS A 97 17.77 -4.55 -7.88
CA HIS A 97 17.13 -3.30 -8.30
C HIS A 97 17.60 -2.10 -7.47
N LEU A 98 17.78 -2.27 -6.15
CA LEU A 98 18.31 -1.20 -5.29
C LEU A 98 19.81 -0.95 -5.51
N ALA A 99 20.60 -1.97 -5.88
CA ALA A 99 22.02 -1.77 -6.19
C ALA A 99 22.26 -0.82 -7.38
N GLY A 100 21.32 -0.75 -8.33
CA GLY A 100 21.40 0.19 -9.46
C GLY A 100 21.22 1.65 -9.07
N GLU A 101 20.40 1.93 -8.05
CA GLU A 101 20.09 3.30 -7.61
C GLU A 101 21.04 3.81 -6.51
N PHE A 102 21.64 2.91 -5.72
CA PHE A 102 22.67 3.29 -4.73
C PHE A 102 24.04 3.54 -5.35
N ALA A 103 24.33 2.98 -6.53
CA ALA A 103 25.60 3.22 -7.25
C ALA A 103 25.77 4.69 -7.68
N THR A 104 24.70 5.48 -7.73
CA THR A 104 24.75 6.89 -8.16
C THR A 104 25.11 7.87 -7.05
N TRP A 105 25.08 7.46 -5.78
CA TRP A 105 25.36 8.34 -4.63
C TRP A 105 26.71 8.08 -3.95
N GLY A 106 27.49 7.10 -4.43
CA GLY A 106 28.74 6.66 -3.81
C GLY A 106 30.03 7.34 -4.29
N MET A 107 29.97 8.38 -5.13
CA MET A 107 31.17 9.04 -5.70
C MET A 107 31.23 10.55 -5.44
N MET A 108 30.94 11.01 -4.20
CA MET A 108 31.11 12.43 -3.83
C MET A 108 31.70 12.64 -2.44
N TRP A 109 32.59 11.77 -1.99
CA TRP A 109 33.46 12.07 -0.86
C TRP A 109 34.88 11.55 -1.15
N GLU A 110 35.58 12.26 -2.03
CA GLU A 110 37.04 12.38 -1.97
C GLU A 110 37.40 13.71 -1.29
#